data_AF-A0A1V4HT71-F1
#
_entry.id   AF-A0A1V4HT71-F1
#
_cell.length_a   1.000
_cell.length_b   1.000
_cell.length_c   1.000
_cell.angle_alpha   90.00
_cell.angle_beta   90.00
_cell.angle_gamma   90.00
#
_symmetry.space_group_name_H-M   'P 1'
#
loop_
_entity.id
_entity.type
_entity.pdbx_description
1 polymer ?
#
loop_
_entity_poly.entity_id
_entity_poly.type
_entity_poly.pdbx_seq_one_letter_code
_entity_poly.pdbx_strand_id
1 'polypeptide(L)'
;MKTTCTITIIIAFVILLGANLSDLVPGKSQTFVIFGQNMNAELHEALVSRLEKNKIDYQIDKQGNVTIAEKDVQRAVICCS
;
A
#
# COMPACT_ATOMS: atom_id res chain seq x y z
N MET A 1 25.33 37.77 -17.89
CA MET A 1 24.54 37.76 -16.64
C MET A 1 23.10 37.25 -16.78
N LYS A 2 22.52 37.07 -17.99
CA LYS A 2 21.12 36.61 -18.15
C LYS A 2 20.96 35.09 -18.34
N THR A 3 21.97 34.42 -18.89
CA THR A 3 21.93 32.99 -19.26
C THR A 3 22.13 32.04 -18.08
N THR A 4 22.85 32.48 -17.03
CA THR A 4 23.18 31.63 -15.88
C THR A 4 21.96 31.38 -14.98
N CYS A 5 21.03 32.35 -14.89
CA CYS A 5 19.80 32.25 -14.10
C CYS A 5 18.75 31.32 -14.74
N THR A 6 18.66 31.26 -16.07
CA THR A 6 17.71 30.37 -16.76
C THR A 6 18.11 28.91 -16.62
N ILE A 7 19.41 28.60 -16.64
CA ILE A 7 19.92 27.23 -16.48
C ILE A 7 19.63 26.69 -15.07
N THR A 8 19.73 27.53 -14.03
CA THR A 8 19.46 27.13 -12.64
C THR A 8 17.98 26.80 -12.41
N ILE A 9 17.06 27.57 -13.02
CA ILE A 9 15.62 27.34 -12.91
C ILE A 9 15.21 26.01 -13.57
N ILE A 10 15.80 25.68 -14.72
CA ILE A 10 15.50 24.43 -15.44
C ILE A 10 15.95 23.21 -14.63
N ILE A 11 17.15 23.27 -14.02
CA ILE A 11 17.67 22.17 -13.19
C ILE A 11 16.78 21.94 -11.97
N ALA A 12 16.30 23.00 -11.32
CA ALA A 12 15.39 22.89 -10.19
C ALA A 12 14.03 22.26 -10.56
N PHE A 13 13.52 22.53 -11.76
CA PHE A 13 12.25 21.98 -12.24
C PHE A 13 12.34 20.47 -12.55
N VAL A 14 13.49 20.02 -13.09
CA VAL A 14 13.73 18.59 -13.37
C VAL A 14 13.81 17.77 -12.07
N ILE A 15 14.39 18.33 -11.00
CA ILE A 15 14.47 17.67 -9.69
C ILE A 15 13.07 17.56 -9.04
N LEU A 16 12.23 18.58 -9.18
CA LEU A 16 10.84 18.57 -8.64
C LEU A 16 9.95 17.53 -9.35
N LEU A 17 10.11 17.36 -10.66
CA LEU A 17 9.38 16.35 -11.45
C LEU A 17 9.91 14.93 -11.18
N GLY A 18 11.22 14.76 -11.02
CA GLY A 18 11.84 13.46 -10.77
C GLY A 18 11.48 12.85 -9.41
N ALA A 19 11.31 13.68 -8.38
CA ALA A 19 10.98 13.23 -7.02
C ALA A 19 9.59 12.59 -6.88
N ASN A 20 8.64 12.94 -7.76
CA ASN A 20 7.28 12.35 -7.76
C ASN A 20 7.19 11.02 -8.53
N LEU A 21 8.25 10.61 -9.24
CA LEU A 21 8.24 9.39 -10.05
C LEU A 21 8.73 8.15 -9.27
N SER A 22 9.26 8.32 -8.05
CA SER A 22 9.75 7.22 -7.23
C SER A 22 8.64 6.34 -6.64
N ASP A 23 7.39 6.81 -6.61
CA ASP A 23 6.21 6.00 -6.22
C ASP A 23 5.71 5.07 -7.34
N LEU A 24 6.19 5.25 -8.58
CA LEU A 24 5.79 4.45 -9.74
C LEU A 24 6.74 3.29 -10.04
N VAL A 25 7.65 2.90 -9.14
CA VAL A 25 8.47 1.69 -9.33
C VAL A 25 7.55 0.46 -9.25
N PRO A 26 7.12 -0.11 -10.39
CA PRO A 26 6.19 -1.23 -10.42
C PRO A 26 7.06 -2.49 -10.34
N GLY A 27 7.63 -2.73 -9.16
CA GLY A 27 8.64 -3.78 -9.00
C GLY A 27 8.75 -4.36 -7.61
N LYS A 28 8.10 -3.77 -6.59
CA LYS A 28 8.03 -4.41 -5.29
C LYS A 28 6.95 -5.49 -5.37
N SER A 29 7.38 -6.74 -5.55
CA SER A 29 6.53 -7.92 -5.39
C SER A 29 5.71 -7.74 -4.12
N GLN A 30 4.38 -7.61 -4.25
CA GLN A 30 3.51 -7.45 -3.09
C GLN A 30 3.43 -8.81 -2.40
N THR A 31 4.24 -8.99 -1.36
CA THR A 31 4.15 -10.17 -0.50
C THR A 31 2.85 -10.10 0.28
N PHE A 32 2.03 -11.15 0.18
CA PHE A 32 0.83 -11.31 0.99
C PHE A 32 1.12 -12.23 2.18
N VAL A 33 0.58 -11.88 3.35
CA VAL A 33 0.72 -12.65 4.60
C VAL A 33 -0.65 -13.00 5.16
N ILE A 34 -0.75 -14.12 5.88
CA ILE A 34 -1.97 -14.53 6.56
C ILE A 34 -2.23 -13.58 7.72
N PHE A 35 -3.38 -12.91 7.70
CA PHE A 35 -3.83 -12.00 8.76
C PHE A 35 -4.93 -12.63 9.63
N GLY A 36 -5.79 -13.47 9.02
CA GLY A 36 -6.82 -14.22 9.72
C GLY A 36 -6.95 -15.64 9.19
N GLN A 37 -7.01 -16.62 10.09
CA GLN A 37 -7.11 -18.05 9.77
C GLN A 37 -8.03 -18.75 10.77
N ASN A 38 -8.64 -19.88 10.36
CA ASN A 38 -9.49 -20.71 11.23
C ASN A 38 -10.61 -19.95 11.96
N MET A 39 -11.17 -18.93 11.31
CA MET A 39 -12.27 -18.13 11.86
C MET A 39 -13.61 -18.80 11.55
N ASN A 40 -14.60 -18.59 12.43
CA ASN A 40 -15.98 -18.89 12.08
C ASN A 40 -16.52 -17.84 11.09
N ALA A 41 -17.70 -18.08 10.52
CA ALA A 41 -18.28 -17.21 9.49
C ALA A 41 -18.47 -15.76 9.97
N GLU A 42 -18.93 -15.55 11.21
CA GLU A 42 -19.18 -14.23 11.78
C GLU A 42 -17.89 -13.42 11.95
N LEU A 43 -16.83 -14.04 12.49
CA LEU A 43 -15.52 -13.41 12.65
C LEU A 43 -14.87 -13.11 11.30
N HIS A 44 -15.01 -14.04 10.34
CA HIS A 44 -14.51 -13.84 9.00
C HIS A 44 -15.19 -12.63 8.32
N GLU A 45 -16.53 -12.54 8.39
CA GLU A 45 -17.29 -11.42 7.84
C GLU A 45 -16.94 -10.09 8.52
N ALA A 46 -16.84 -10.09 9.85
CA ALA A 46 -16.45 -8.90 10.61
C ALA A 46 -15.04 -8.42 10.23
N LEU A 47 -14.08 -9.33 10.07
CA LEU A 47 -12.72 -8.99 9.64
C LEU A 47 -12.72 -8.37 8.24
N VAL A 48 -13.37 -9.02 7.28
CA VAL A 48 -13.49 -8.52 5.90
C VAL A 48 -14.13 -7.13 5.87
N SER A 49 -15.24 -6.95 6.59
CA SER A 49 -15.93 -5.65 6.67
C SER A 49 -15.03 -4.54 7.22
N ARG A 50 -14.19 -4.83 8.24
CA ARG A 50 -13.23 -3.86 8.77
C ARG A 50 -12.14 -3.52 7.76
N LEU A 51 -11.61 -4.52 7.03
CA LEU A 51 -10.59 -4.31 5.99
C LEU A 51 -11.15 -3.44 4.85
N GLU A 52 -12.37 -3.71 4.40
CA GLU A 52 -13.06 -2.92 3.37
C GLU A 52 -13.32 -1.48 3.83
N LYS A 53 -13.89 -1.31 5.03
CA LYS A 53 -14.15 0.02 5.61
C LYS A 53 -12.88 0.86 5.71
N ASN A 54 -11.75 0.21 6.02
CA ASN A 54 -10.47 0.87 6.15
C ASN A 54 -9.68 0.93 4.85
N LYS A 55 -10.19 0.44 3.71
CA LYS A 55 -9.48 0.42 2.41
C LYS A 55 -8.12 -0.27 2.50
N ILE A 56 -8.13 -1.47 3.06
CA ILE A 56 -6.97 -2.38 3.08
C ILE A 56 -7.26 -3.50 2.09
N ASP A 57 -6.39 -3.65 1.10
CA ASP A 57 -6.51 -4.70 0.10
C ASP A 57 -6.28 -6.07 0.77
N TYR A 58 -7.18 -7.00 0.49
CA TYR A 58 -7.12 -8.36 1.03
C TYR A 58 -7.42 -9.39 -0.06
N GLN A 59 -6.99 -10.62 0.17
CA GLN A 59 -7.33 -11.79 -0.64
C GLN A 59 -7.73 -12.94 0.26
N ILE A 60 -8.66 -13.77 -0.21
CA ILE A 60 -9.04 -15.01 0.47
C ILE A 60 -8.38 -16.15 -0.28
N ASP A 61 -7.54 -16.93 0.40
CA ASP A 61 -6.87 -18.07 -0.21
C ASP A 61 -7.81 -19.28 -0.36
N LYS A 62 -7.31 -20.37 -0.95
CA LYS A 62 -8.10 -21.60 -1.18
C LYS A 62 -8.53 -22.30 0.11
N GLN A 63 -7.91 -21.98 1.24
CA GLN A 63 -8.21 -22.53 2.56
C GLN A 63 -9.16 -21.63 3.36
N GLY A 64 -9.56 -20.48 2.80
CA GLY A 64 -10.42 -19.51 3.46
C GLY A 64 -9.68 -18.58 4.41
N ASN A 65 -8.35 -18.49 4.33
CA ASN A 65 -7.59 -17.54 5.13
C ASN A 65 -7.65 -16.15 4.48
N VAL A 66 -7.78 -15.13 5.32
CA VAL A 66 -7.70 -13.73 4.90
C VAL A 66 -6.24 -13.32 4.91
N THR A 67 -5.74 -12.94 3.74
CA THR A 67 -4.37 -12.46 3.53
C THR A 67 -4.37 -10.99 3.15
N ILE A 68 -3.35 -10.26 3.56
CA ILE A 68 -3.17 -8.83 3.25
C ILE A 68 -1.74 -8.58 2.79
N ALA A 69 -1.50 -7.47 2.10
CA ALA A 69 -0.14 -7.08 1.75
C ALA A 69 0.68 -6.83 3.03
N GLU A 70 1.92 -7.33 3.07
CA GLU A 70 2.82 -7.22 4.23
C GLU A 70 3.00 -5.76 4.67
N LYS A 71 3.02 -4.82 3.72
CA LYS A 71 3.10 -3.37 3.95
C LYS A 71 1.92 -2.81 4.78
N ASP A 72 0.76 -3.47 4.75
CA ASP A 72 -0.47 -3.01 5.38
C ASP A 72 -0.73 -3.68 6.75
N VAL A 73 0.12 -4.62 7.18
CA VAL A 73 -0.07 -5.38 8.44
C VAL A 73 -0.21 -4.45 9.65
N GLN A 74 0.68 -3.47 9.82
CA GLN A 74 0.61 -2.58 10.97
C GLN A 74 -0.69 -1.77 11.00
N ARG A 75 -1.12 -1.31 9.82
CA ARG A 75 -2.39 -0.58 9.68
C ARG A 75 -3.58 -1.48 9.99
N ALA A 76 -3.57 -2.71 9.49
CA ALA A 76 -4.60 -3.72 9.74
C ALA A 76 -4.70 -4.08 11.23
N VAL A 77 -3.57 -4.22 11.93
CA VAL A 77 -3.57 -4.47 13.40
C VAL A 77 -4.24 -3.32 14.15
N ILE A 78 -4.03 -2.07 13.75
CA ILE A 78 -4.61 -0.91 14.45
C ILE A 78 -6.12 -0.80 14.21
N CYS A 79 -6.58 -1.03 12.97
CA CYS A 79 -7.97 -0.76 12.60
C CYS A 79 -8.92 -1.95 12.70
N CYS A 80 -8.36 -3.15 12.63
CA CYS A 80 -9.10 -4.29 12.13
C CYS A 80 -8.95 -5.55 13.01
N SER A 81 -8.06 -5.52 14.02
CA SER A 81 -8.04 -6.46 15.17
C SER A 81 -9.30 -6.34 16.00
#